data_AF-A0A938U968-F1
#
_entry.id   AF-A0A938U968-F1
#
_cell.length_a   1.000
_cell.length_b   1.000
_cell.length_c   1.000
_cell.angle_alpha   90.00
_cell.angle_beta   90.00
_cell.angle_gamma   90.00
#
_symmetry.space_group_name_H-M   'P 1'
#
loop_
_entity.id
_entity.type
_entity.pdbx_description
1 polymer ?
#
loop_
_entity_poly.entity_id
_entity_poly.type
_entity_poly.pdbx_seq_one_letter_code
_entity_poly.pdbx_strand_id
1 'polypeptide(L)' 'MSTKPKMPHPEHEIHLCFLENIGYLRSPELLEIGVDRREEYKRLVRGAKFICKKCGRAAAKKKNLCEPETL' A
#
# COMPACT_ATOMS: atom_id res chain seq x y z
N MET A 1 -15.82 -19.81 -0.06
CA MET A 1 -14.36 -19.85 -0.25
C MET A 1 -13.96 -18.67 -1.12
N SER A 2 -13.27 -17.67 -0.56
CA SER A 2 -12.80 -16.53 -1.36
C SER A 2 -11.64 -16.98 -2.24
N THR A 3 -11.85 -17.03 -3.55
CA THR A 3 -10.83 -17.31 -4.55
C THR A 3 -9.80 -16.17 -4.52
N LYS A 4 -8.57 -16.48 -4.11
CA LYS A 4 -7.49 -15.49 -4.10
C LYS A 4 -7.09 -15.20 -5.56
N PRO A 5 -7.11 -13.95 -6.03
CA PRO A 5 -6.70 -13.63 -7.40
C PRO A 5 -5.22 -13.96 -7.61
N LYS A 6 -4.86 -14.47 -8.80
CA LYS A 6 -3.46 -14.68 -9.21
C LYS A 6 -2.77 -13.32 -9.40
N MET A 7 -1.52 -13.21 -8.94
CA MET A 7 -0.73 -11.98 -9.08
C MET A 7 0.00 -11.92 -10.44
N PRO A 8 0.20 -10.72 -11.02
CA PRO A 8 -0.41 -9.45 -10.64
C PRO A 8 -1.88 -9.35 -11.09
N HIS A 9 -2.72 -8.68 -10.30
CA HIS A 9 -4.13 -8.41 -10.61
C HIS A 9 -4.35 -6.89 -10.79
N PRO A 10 -5.47 -6.42 -11.36
CA PRO A 10 -5.77 -5.00 -11.48
C PRO A 10 -5.69 -4.27 -10.13
N GLU A 11 -5.23 -3.02 -10.11
CA GLU A 11 -5.02 -2.19 -8.90
C GLU A 11 -3.92 -2.68 -7.94
N HIS A 12 -3.13 -3.71 -8.28
CA HIS A 12 -2.04 -4.16 -7.41
C HIS A 12 -1.01 -3.05 -7.12
N GLU A 13 -0.80 -2.13 -8.06
CA GLU A 13 0.14 -1.00 -7.96
C GLU A 13 -0.23 0.04 -6.88
N ILE A 14 -1.51 0.14 -6.50
CA ILE A 14 -1.97 1.12 -5.49
C ILE A 14 -1.93 0.56 -4.06
N HIS A 15 -1.53 -0.69 -3.89
CA HIS A 15 -1.47 -1.32 -2.58
C HIS A 15 -0.14 -1.06 -1.85
N LEU A 16 -0.21 -0.90 -0.53
CA LEU A 16 0.99 -0.73 0.30
C LEU A 16 1.93 -1.95 0.27
N CYS A 17 1.40 -3.15 -0.03
CA CYS A 17 2.20 -4.36 -0.25
C CYS A 17 3.13 -4.19 -1.47
N PHE A 18 2.66 -3.57 -2.56
CA PHE A 18 3.46 -3.30 -3.74
C PHE A 18 4.50 -2.20 -3.50
N LEU A 19 4.10 -1.08 -2.87
CA LEU A 19 5.00 0.03 -2.54
C LEU A 19 6.19 -0.45 -1.69
N GLU A 20 5.98 -1.39 -0.77
CA GLU A 20 7.08 -2.03 -0.04
C GLU A 20 8.02 -2.79 -0.98
N ASN A 21 7.47 -3.66 -1.83
CA ASN A 21 8.24 -4.58 -2.65
C ASN A 21 9.16 -3.85 -3.61
N ILE A 22 8.72 -2.72 -4.16
CA ILE A 22 9.55 -1.85 -5.01
C ILE A 22 10.48 -0.94 -4.21
N GLY A 23 10.45 -1.01 -2.88
CA GLY A 23 11.27 -0.19 -2.01
C GLY A 23 10.90 1.30 -2.08
N TYR A 24 9.63 1.66 -2.26
CA TYR A 24 9.17 3.05 -2.45
C TYR A 24 9.76 4.04 -1.42
N LEU A 25 9.89 3.63 -0.15
CA LEU A 25 10.49 4.45 0.91
C LEU A 25 12.02 4.37 1.02
N ARG A 26 12.63 3.31 0.46
CA ARG A 26 14.07 3.00 0.63
C ARG A 26 14.92 3.25 -0.60
N SER A 27 14.35 3.19 -1.79
CA SER A 27 15.06 3.32 -3.06
C SER A 27 15.47 4.78 -3.27
N PRO A 28 16.78 5.11 -3.26
CA PRO A 28 17.24 6.45 -3.62
C PRO A 28 16.99 6.78 -5.09
N GLU A 29 16.82 5.77 -5.96
CA GLU A 29 16.63 5.93 -7.41
C GLU A 29 15.23 6.47 -7.77
N LEU A 30 14.22 6.26 -6.92
CA LEU A 30 12.86 6.77 -7.13
C LEU A 30 12.70 8.25 -6.75
N LEU A 31 13.80 8.99 -6.55
CA LEU A 31 13.83 10.41 -6.22
C LEU A 31 13.42 11.25 -7.44
N GLU A 32 12.13 11.27 -7.74
CA GLU A 32 11.55 12.17 -8.72
C GLU A 32 11.66 13.63 -8.24
N ILE A 33 12.10 14.51 -9.14
CA ILE A 33 12.24 15.94 -8.89
C ILE A 33 10.87 16.50 -8.50
N GLY A 34 10.68 16.78 -7.21
CA GLY A 34 9.50 17.45 -6.67
C GLY A 34 8.50 16.60 -5.88
N VAL A 35 8.72 15.29 -5.71
CA VAL A 35 7.80 14.41 -4.96
C VAL A 35 8.40 13.99 -3.62
N ASP A 36 7.84 14.47 -2.51
CA ASP A 36 8.14 13.94 -1.17
C ASP A 36 7.39 12.61 -0.95
N ARG A 37 8.06 11.51 -1.32
CA ARG A 37 7.52 10.14 -1.16
C ARG A 37 7.14 9.81 0.27
N ARG A 38 7.82 10.40 1.28
CA ARG A 38 7.47 10.18 2.69
C ARG A 38 6.15 10.85 3.02
N GLU A 39 5.90 12.05 2.53
CA GLU A 39 4.61 12.71 2.75
C GLU A 39 3.47 12.05 1.96
N GLU A 40 3.70 11.60 0.72
CA GLU A 40 2.75 10.75 -0.01
C GLU A 40 2.41 9.47 0.78
N TYR A 41 3.41 8.73 1.25
CA TYR A 41 3.17 7.51 2.00
C TYR A 41 2.43 7.79 3.32
N LYS A 42 2.80 8.88 4.03
CA LYS A 42 2.09 9.32 5.23
C LYS A 42 0.61 9.56 4.95
N ARG A 43 0.23 10.16 3.82
CA ARG A 43 -1.19 10.36 3.46
C ARG A 43 -1.96 9.04 3.31
N LEU A 44 -1.29 7.96 2.92
CA LEU A 44 -1.93 6.65 2.79
C LEU A 44 -2.20 5.99 4.16
N VAL A 45 -1.32 6.21 5.13
CA VAL A 45 -1.39 5.54 6.46
C VAL A 45 -1.95 6.44 7.58
N ARG A 46 -1.92 7.76 7.42
CA ARG A 46 -2.41 8.72 8.42
C ARG A 46 -3.91 8.53 8.65
N GLY A 47 -4.29 8.33 9.91
CA GLY A 47 -5.69 8.08 10.28
C GLY A 47 -6.21 6.75 9.71
N ALA A 48 -5.36 5.72 9.69
CA ALA A 48 -5.75 4.40 9.21
C ALA A 48 -7.04 3.91 9.87
N LYS A 49 -7.96 3.43 9.03
CA LYS A 49 -9.25 2.86 9.44
C LYS A 49 -9.36 1.38 9.09
N PHE A 50 -8.35 0.87 8.38
CA PHE A 50 -8.31 -0.48 7.86
C PHE A 50 -6.94 -1.09 8.08
N ILE A 51 -6.90 -2.40 8.31
CA ILE A 51 -5.72 -3.23 8.40
C ILE A 51 -5.79 -4.38 7.39
N CYS A 52 -4.66 -4.76 6.81
CA CYS A 52 -4.59 -5.91 5.92
C CYS A 52 -4.47 -7.20 6.74
N LYS A 53 -5.44 -8.12 6.64
CA LYS A 53 -5.42 -9.40 7.36
C LYS A 53 -4.22 -10.28 7.03
N LYS A 54 -3.63 -10.09 5.84
CA LYS A 54 -2.50 -10.89 5.34
C LYS A 54 -1.14 -10.40 5.82
N CYS A 55 -0.92 -9.10 5.81
CA CYS A 55 0.43 -8.53 6.01
C CYS A 55 0.50 -7.43 7.06
N GLY A 56 -0.59 -7.16 7.78
CA GLY A 56 -0.63 -6.24 8.92
C GLY A 56 -0.52 -4.75 8.60
N ARG A 57 -0.30 -4.36 7.34
CA ARG A 57 -0.25 -2.96 6.92
C ARG A 57 -1.60 -2.28 7.15
N ALA A 58 -1.57 -1.02 7.61
CA ALA A 58 -2.76 -0.22 7.86
C ALA A 58 -2.86 0.94 6.88
N ALA A 59 -4.09 1.29 6.47
CA ALA A 59 -4.35 2.38 5.54
C ALA A 59 -5.65 3.13 5.85
N ALA A 60 -5.72 4.39 5.40
CA ALA A 60 -6.92 5.22 5.52
C ALA A 60 -8.07 4.75 4.61
N LYS A 61 -7.77 4.04 3.51
CA LYS A 61 -8.76 3.53 2.54
C LYS A 61 -8.54 2.04 2.25
N LYS A 62 -9.63 1.27 2.14
CA LYS A 62 -9.61 -0.17 1.82
C LYS A 62 -8.82 -0.51 0.56
N LYS A 63 -8.96 0.31 -0.48
CA LYS A 63 -8.31 0.13 -1.79
C LYS A 63 -6.78 0.16 -1.77
N ASN A 64 -6.16 0.59 -0.66
CA ASN A 64 -4.70 0.59 -0.53
C ASN A 64 -4.17 -0.70 0.10
N LEU A 65 -5.02 -1.70 0.36
CA LEU A 65 -4.66 -2.93 1.06
C LEU A 65 -5.05 -4.16 0.24
N CYS A 66 -4.16 -5.16 0.30
CA CYS A 66 -4.31 -6.46 -0.34
C CYS A 66 -5.59 -7.21 0.16
N GLU A 67 -5.84 -7.28 1.47
CA GLU A 67 -7.06 -7.88 2.08
C GLU A 67 -7.53 -7.02 3.27
N PRO A 68 -8.29 -5.93 3.03
CA PRO A 68 -8.67 -4.96 4.06
C PRO A 68 -9.71 -5.51 5.04
N GLU A 69 -9.50 -5.21 6.32
CA GLU A 69 -10.44 -5.32 7.44
C GLU A 69 -10.55 -3.98 8.15
N THR A 70 -11.72 -3.67 8.71
CA THR A 70 -11.91 -2.45 9.52
C THR A 70 -11.17 -2.60 10.85
N LEU A 71 -10.46 -1.54 11.27
CA LEU A 71 -9.85 -1.44 12.61
C LEU A 71 -10.88 -1.17 13.70
#